data_AF-D1YIF5-F1
#
_entry.id   AF-D1YIF5-F1
#
_cell.length_a   1.000
_cell.length_b   1.000
_cell.length_c   1.000
_cell.angle_alpha   90.00
_cell.angle_beta   90.00
_cell.angle_gamma   90.00
#
_symmetry.space_group_name_H-M   'P 1'
#
loop_
_entity.id
_entity.type
_entity.pdbx_description
1 polymer ?
#
loop_
_entity_poly.entity_id
_entity_poly.type
_entity_poly.pdbx_seq_one_letter_code
_entity_poly.pdbx_strand_id
1 'polypeptide(L)' 'YPQAHFQRCLVHVMRNICAKVRVDDREAIMNEFKQIHQQANKAAAVDVLHAFMPNGTRATIVSLET' A
#
# COMPACT_ATOMS: atom_id res chain seq x y z
N TYR A 1 20.12 -12.55 12.16
CA TYR A 1 20.32 -12.55 10.70
C TYR A 1 20.62 -11.14 10.22
N PRO A 2 21.89 -10.71 10.24
CA PRO A 2 22.26 -9.34 9.87
C PRO A 2 22.25 -9.07 8.35
N GLN A 3 22.32 -10.11 7.51
CA GLN A 3 22.30 -10.00 6.05
C GLN A 3 20.90 -10.25 5.43
N ALA A 4 19.87 -10.45 6.26
CA ALA A 4 18.52 -10.70 5.76
C ALA A 4 17.87 -9.41 5.25
N HIS A 5 17.30 -9.48 4.06
CA HIS A 5 16.49 -8.38 3.53
C HIS A 5 15.08 -8.44 4.12
N PHE A 6 14.74 -7.47 4.96
CA PHE A 6 13.43 -7.41 5.59
C PHE A 6 12.44 -6.68 4.67
N GLN A 7 11.33 -7.34 4.36
CA GLN A 7 10.22 -6.76 3.62
C GLN A 7 8.91 -7.05 4.36
N ARG A 8 8.02 -6.06 4.43
CA ARG A 8 6.66 -6.26 4.93
C ARG A 8 5.85 -7.04 3.90
N CYS A 9 5.14 -8.08 4.35
CA CYS A 9 4.31 -8.88 3.47
C CYS A 9 3.17 -8.06 2.88
N LEU A 10 3.06 -8.02 1.55
CA LEU A 10 2.01 -7.27 0.85
C LEU A 10 0.60 -7.70 1.25
N VAL A 11 0.38 -8.99 1.56
CA VAL A 11 -0.91 -9.49 2.04
C VAL A 11 -1.29 -8.85 3.38
N HIS A 12 -0.31 -8.63 4.27
CA HIS A 12 -0.57 -7.95 5.55
C HIS A 12 -0.86 -6.46 5.36
N VAL A 13 -0.18 -5.81 4.42
CA VAL A 13 -0.47 -4.41 4.06
C VAL A 13 -1.88 -4.28 3.50
N MET A 14 -2.25 -5.15 2.56
CA MET A 14 -3.58 -5.21 1.95
C MET A 14 -4.69 -5.41 2.99
N ARG A 15 -4.52 -6.38 3.90
CA ARG A 15 -5.48 -6.64 4.98
C ARG A 15 -5.64 -5.43 5.90
N ASN A 16 -4.54 -4.72 6.17
CA ASN A 16 -4.56 -3.55 7.03
C ASN A 16 -5.34 -2.39 6.40
N ILE A 17 -5.10 -2.11 5.12
CA ILE A 17 -5.84 -1.09 4.37
C ILE A 17 -7.34 -1.42 4.37
N CYS A 18 -7.74 -2.66 4.06
CA CYS A 18 -9.15 -3.09 4.09
C CYS A 18 -9.83 -2.89 5.45
N ALA A 19 -9.08 -2.99 6.56
CA ALA A 19 -9.61 -2.78 7.89
C ALA A 19 -9.90 -1.30 8.21
N LYS A 20 -9.27 -0.36 7.47
CA LYS A 20 -9.42 1.10 7.64
C LYS A 20 -10.35 1.73 6.60
N VAL A 21 -10.73 0.98 5.58
CA VAL A 21 -11.56 1.42 4.45
C VAL A 21 -13.00 0.92 4.60
N ARG A 22 -13.98 1.75 4.22
CA ARG A 22 -15.41 1.39 4.18
C ARG A 22 -15.62 0.21 3.23
N VAL A 23 -16.54 -0.70 3.57
CA VAL A 23 -16.75 -1.95 2.82
C VAL A 23 -16.97 -1.69 1.33
N ASP A 24 -17.78 -0.69 1.00
CA ASP A 24 -18.14 -0.32 -0.38
C ASP A 24 -16.95 0.18 -1.20
N ASP A 25 -15.98 0.83 -0.56
CA ASP A 25 -14.79 1.40 -1.21
C ASP A 25 -13.64 0.38 -1.36
N ARG A 26 -13.73 -0.79 -0.71
CA ARG A 26 -12.63 -1.77 -0.66
C ARG A 26 -12.25 -2.27 -2.04
N GLU A 27 -13.21 -2.57 -2.90
CA GLU A 27 -12.92 -3.14 -4.22
C GLU A 27 -12.09 -2.18 -5.08
N ALA A 28 -12.51 -0.91 -5.15
CA ALA A 28 -11.80 0.14 -5.88
C ALA A 28 -10.37 0.33 -5.34
N ILE A 29 -10.23 0.53 -4.03
CA ILE A 29 -8.92 0.75 -3.39
C ILE A 29 -8.01 -0.47 -3.53
N MET A 30 -8.53 -1.69 -3.46
CA MET A 30 -7.73 -2.90 -3.64
C MET A 30 -7.28 -3.09 -5.09
N ASN A 31 -8.10 -2.71 -6.07
CA ASN A 31 -7.72 -2.76 -7.48
C ASN A 31 -6.65 -1.72 -7.81
N GLU A 32 -6.70 -0.53 -7.21
CA GLU A 32 -5.62 0.46 -7.31
C GLU A 32 -4.34 -0.02 -6.61
N PHE A 33 -4.44 -0.58 -5.40
CA PHE A 33 -3.29 -1.10 -4.67
C PHE A 33 -2.58 -2.23 -5.44
N LYS A 34 -3.33 -3.09 -6.16
CA LYS A 34 -2.75 -4.13 -7.02
C LYS A 34 -1.85 -3.55 -8.12
N GLN A 35 -2.16 -2.35 -8.64
CA GLN A 35 -1.34 -1.72 -9.68
C GLN A 35 0.10 -1.44 -9.22
N ILE A 36 0.31 -1.21 -7.92
CA ILE A 36 1.63 -0.93 -7.35
C ILE A 36 2.57 -2.13 -7.51
N HIS A 37 2.09 -3.34 -7.23
CA HIS A 37 2.92 -4.55 -7.31
C HIS A 37 3.06 -5.11 -8.75
N GLN A 38 2.25 -4.61 -9.70
CA GLN A 38 2.27 -5.04 -11.10
C GLN A 38 3.29 -4.25 -11.94
N GLN A 39 3.88 -3.20 -11.39
CA GLN A 39 4.85 -2.39 -12.12
C GLN A 39 6.15 -3.15 -12.40
N ALA A 40 6.70 -2.94 -13.59
CA ALA A 40 7.91 -3.63 -14.06
C ALA A 40 9.19 -3.21 -13.30
N ASN A 41 9.18 -2.05 -12.66
CA ASN A 41 10.33 -1.53 -11.94
C ASN A 41 9.92 -0.71 -10.72
N LYS A 42 10.89 -0.50 -9.81
CA LYS A 42 10.69 0.23 -8.56
C LYS A 42 10.27 1.68 -8.76
N ALA A 43 10.81 2.37 -9.78
CA ALA A 43 10.49 3.78 -10.01
C ALA A 43 9.01 3.95 -10.39
N ALA A 44 8.53 3.17 -11.36
CA ALA A 44 7.12 3.15 -11.74
C ALA A 44 6.20 2.73 -10.58
N ALA A 45 6.62 1.74 -9.76
CA ALA A 45 5.87 1.35 -8.56
C ALA A 45 5.73 2.51 -7.55
N VAL A 46 6.79 3.31 -7.39
CA VAL A 46 6.79 4.47 -6.50
C VAL A 46 5.88 5.58 -7.04
N ASP A 47 5.90 5.84 -8.35
CA ASP A 47 5.01 6.83 -8.96
C ASP A 47 3.53 6.46 -8.79
N VAL A 48 3.18 5.19 -9.03
CA VAL A 48 1.83 4.67 -8.81
C VAL A 48 1.44 4.71 -7.32
N LEU A 49 2.39 4.44 -6.42
CA LEU A 49 2.17 4.57 -4.98
C LEU A 49 1.91 6.03 -4.58
N HIS A 50 2.60 7.00 -5.18
CA HIS A 50 2.34 8.42 -4.93
C HIS A 50 0.97 8.85 -5.45
N ALA A 51 0.53 8.33 -6.60
CA ALA A 51 -0.81 8.56 -7.11
C ALA A 51 -1.91 7.93 -6.21
N PHE A 52 -1.64 6.73 -5.66
CA PHE A 52 -2.52 6.05 -4.70
C PHE A 52 -2.65 6.81 -3.37
N MET A 53 -1.65 7.62 -2.98
CA MET A 53 -1.65 8.40 -1.74
C MET A 53 -1.79 9.91 -2.01
N PRO A 54 -2.99 10.43 -2.33
CA PRO A 54 -3.17 11.88 -2.42
C PRO A 54 -2.86 12.52 -1.06
N ASN A 55 -2.19 13.68 -1.09
CA ASN A 55 -1.53 14.36 0.06
C ASN A 55 -2.37 14.53 1.35
N GLY A 56 -3.69 14.29 1.33
CA GLY A 56 -4.59 14.33 2.49
C GLY A 56 -4.75 13.01 3.29
N THR A 57 -4.32 11.86 2.76
CA THR A 57 -4.49 10.53 3.42
C THR A 57 -3.27 10.09 4.23
N ARG A 58 -2.18 10.88 4.21
CA ARG A 58 -0.92 10.62 4.92
C ARG A 58 -1.12 10.34 6.42
N ALA A 59 -2.16 10.92 7.04
CA ALA A 59 -2.44 10.72 8.46
C ALA A 59 -3.03 9.33 8.81
N THR A 60 -3.70 8.64 7.89
CA THR A 60 -4.42 7.38 8.21
C THR A 60 -3.54 6.13 8.06
N ILE A 61 -2.52 6.19 7.20
CA ILE A 61 -1.61 5.06 6.93
C ILE A 61 -0.31 5.16 7.76
N VAL A 62 0.10 6.36 8.21
CA VAL A 62 1.28 6.51 9.10
C VAL A 62 1.07 5.88 10.48
N SER A 63 -0.18 5.57 10.88
CA SER A 63 -0.45 4.71 12.05
C SER A 63 -0.07 3.23 11.84
N LEU A 64 0.49 2.85 10.69
CA LEU A 64 1.04 1.51 10.43
C LEU A 64 2.53 1.38 10.74
N GLU A 65 3.17 2.46 11.19
CA GLU A 65 4.58 2.51 11.58
C GLU A 65 4.81 2.68 13.10
N THR A 66 3.78 2.50 13.91
CA THR A 66 3.92 2.37 15.39
C THR A 66 3.62 0.95 15.84
#